data_AF-A0A378F3L5-F1
#
_entry.id   AF-A0A378F3L5-F1
#
_cell.length_a   1.000
_cell.length_b   1.000
_cell.length_c   1.000
_cell.angle_alpha   90.00
_cell.angle_beta   90.00
_cell.angle_gamma   90.00
#
_symmetry.space_group_name_H-M   'P 1'
#
loop_
_entity.id
_entity.type
_entity.pdbx_description
1 polymer ?
#
loop_
_entity_poly.entity_id
_entity_poly.type
_entity_poly.pdbx_seq_one_letter_code
_entity_poly.pdbx_strand_id
1 'polypeptide(L)'
;MRNLIGKIRIIITSGICLIMTLPTKTSALDVAAQCFLNSLVRETKDWRLTEYQPTELIIPLGEQQALHFRVAYFSPTQHHRFEFPARLVTASGSHSVDFATLSRLIVDKLQHQLLLPATSCETFHQRVMESHAHTQQAIDARHDWAALREKALNFGEAEQALLVGHAFHPAPKSHEPFNPAGGRTLPAGLRAPLPAAVVCGEQNADRR
;
A
#
# COMPACT_ATOMS: atom_id res chain seq x y z
N MET A 1 -29.84 14.00 -11.68
CA MET A 1 -30.38 14.43 -10.37
C MET A 1 -30.63 13.18 -9.52
N ARG A 2 -29.85 13.08 -8.43
CA ARG A 2 -29.97 12.25 -7.20
C ARG A 2 -30.69 10.89 -7.29
N ASN A 3 -29.91 9.81 -7.20
CA ASN A 3 -30.39 8.48 -6.82
C ASN A 3 -29.84 8.08 -5.43
N LEU A 4 -30.80 7.69 -4.58
CA LEU A 4 -30.82 7.21 -3.20
C LEU A 4 -29.50 6.96 -2.43
N ILE A 5 -29.38 7.71 -1.33
CA ILE A 5 -28.51 7.43 -0.17
C ILE A 5 -29.31 6.56 0.83
N GLY A 6 -28.67 5.47 1.28
CA GLY A 6 -28.72 4.97 2.66
C GLY A 6 -30.04 4.41 3.21
N LYS A 7 -30.03 3.13 3.60
CA LYS A 7 -31.07 2.48 4.42
C LYS A 7 -31.15 3.16 5.79
N ILE A 8 -32.12 4.04 5.99
CA ILE A 8 -32.50 4.57 7.31
C ILE A 8 -33.41 3.55 7.97
N ARG A 9 -33.03 3.03 9.15
CA ARG A 9 -33.90 2.23 10.00
C ARG A 9 -34.32 3.10 11.19
N ILE A 10 -35.49 3.73 11.09
CA ILE A 10 -36.07 4.52 12.18
C ILE A 10 -36.73 3.55 13.15
N ILE A 11 -36.19 3.41 14.37
CA ILE A 11 -36.89 2.75 15.47
C ILE A 11 -37.58 3.85 16.25
N ILE A 12 -38.91 3.94 16.13
CA ILE A 12 -39.73 4.91 16.86
C ILE A 12 -40.06 4.29 18.23
N THR A 13 -39.32 4.68 19.27
CA THR A 13 -39.78 4.56 20.65
C THR A 13 -39.85 5.95 21.25
N SER A 14 -41.02 6.27 21.81
CA SER A 14 -41.39 7.56 22.39
C SER A 14 -40.27 8.21 23.22
N GLY A 15 -39.88 9.43 22.85
CA GLY A 15 -39.45 10.43 23.82
C GLY A 15 -38.03 10.97 23.78
N ILE A 16 -37.05 10.33 23.12
CA ILE A 16 -35.67 10.87 23.04
C ILE A 16 -35.07 10.49 21.68
N CYS A 17 -34.94 11.47 20.77
CA CYS A 17 -34.21 11.31 19.51
C CYS A 17 -32.71 11.35 19.83
N LEU A 18 -32.15 10.21 20.25
CA LEU A 18 -30.70 10.04 20.30
C LEU A 18 -30.22 9.83 18.87
N ILE A 19 -29.75 10.92 18.24
CA ILE A 19 -29.08 10.84 16.94
C ILE A 19 -27.73 10.15 17.20
N MET A 20 -27.72 8.82 17.21
CA MET A 20 -26.47 8.07 17.11
C MET A 20 -26.00 8.20 15.67
N THR A 21 -25.21 9.25 15.41
CA THR A 21 -24.33 9.29 14.26
C THR A 21 -23.34 8.13 14.45
N LEU A 22 -23.66 6.97 13.88
CA LEU A 22 -22.69 5.91 13.71
C LEU A 22 -21.56 6.52 12.88
N PRO A 23 -20.32 6.61 13.38
CA PRO A 23 -19.22 7.01 12.54
C PRO A 23 -19.13 5.94 11.43
N THR A 24 -19.49 6.32 10.22
CA THR A 24 -19.17 5.56 9.00
C THR A 24 -17.66 5.66 8.82
N LYS A 25 -16.92 4.92 9.65
CA LYS A 25 -15.48 4.85 9.61
C LYS A 25 -15.14 3.91 8.46
N THR A 26 -15.17 4.43 7.24
CA THR A 26 -14.62 3.73 6.09
C THR A 26 -13.13 3.55 6.39
N SER A 27 -12.76 2.35 6.83
CA SER A 27 -11.38 1.90 6.82
C SER A 27 -10.81 2.16 5.42
N ALA A 28 -9.79 3.01 5.32
CA ALA A 28 -9.10 3.22 4.06
C ALA A 28 -8.22 1.98 3.83
N LEU A 29 -8.50 1.24 2.76
CA LEU A 29 -7.64 0.15 2.31
C LEU A 29 -6.42 0.74 1.60
N ASP A 30 -5.23 0.38 2.04
CA ASP A 30 -3.97 0.71 1.35
C ASP A 30 -3.17 -0.58 1.12
N VAL A 31 -3.32 -1.14 -0.08
CA VAL A 31 -2.70 -2.41 -0.45
C VAL A 31 -1.19 -2.27 -0.67
N ALA A 32 -0.69 -1.08 -1.00
CA ALA A 32 0.74 -0.84 -1.16
C ALA A 32 1.42 -0.76 0.21
N ALA A 33 0.83 -0.03 1.16
CA ALA A 33 1.28 0.00 2.55
C ALA A 33 1.23 -1.40 3.19
N GLN A 34 0.22 -2.21 2.82
CA GLN A 34 0.10 -3.59 3.29
C GLN A 34 1.31 -4.45 2.87
N CYS A 35 1.84 -4.30 1.65
CA CYS A 35 3.04 -5.03 1.20
C CYS A 35 4.26 -4.70 2.06
N PHE A 36 4.48 -3.40 2.32
CA PHE A 36 5.56 -2.92 3.17
C PHE A 36 5.47 -3.51 4.58
N LEU A 37 4.30 -3.38 5.22
CA LEU A 37 4.08 -3.86 6.58
C LEU A 37 4.11 -5.39 6.68
N ASN A 38 3.55 -6.12 5.72
CA ASN A 38 3.58 -7.59 5.73
C ASN A 38 5.01 -8.12 5.54
N SER A 39 5.83 -7.49 4.70
CA SER A 39 7.26 -7.83 4.57
C SER A 39 7.97 -7.62 5.91
N LEU A 40 7.80 -6.45 6.52
CA LEU A 40 8.41 -6.10 7.80
C LEU A 40 8.01 -7.05 8.93
N VAL A 41 6.70 -7.32 9.09
CA VAL A 41 6.18 -8.19 10.15
C VAL A 41 6.66 -9.63 9.97
N ARG A 42 6.81 -10.08 8.72
CA ARG A 42 7.37 -11.42 8.43
C ARG A 42 8.85 -11.53 8.78
N GLU A 43 9.63 -10.49 8.49
CA GLU A 43 11.09 -10.52 8.63
C GLU A 43 11.58 -10.13 10.02
N THR A 44 10.72 -9.56 10.86
CA THR A 44 11.09 -9.08 12.20
C THR A 44 10.27 -9.74 13.30
N LYS A 45 10.79 -9.68 14.53
CA LYS A 45 10.10 -10.11 15.76
C LYS A 45 9.76 -8.96 16.70
N ASP A 46 10.15 -7.74 16.34
CA ASP A 46 9.97 -6.54 17.15
C ASP A 46 8.61 -5.88 16.89
N TRP A 47 7.56 -6.66 17.18
CA TRP A 47 6.16 -6.26 17.13
C TRP A 47 5.37 -7.13 18.10
N ARG A 48 4.18 -6.67 18.49
CA ARG A 48 3.27 -7.42 19.38
C ARG A 48 1.82 -7.20 19.02
N LEU A 49 0.94 -8.09 19.46
CA LEU A 49 -0.50 -7.91 19.38
C LEU A 49 -1.07 -7.44 20.72
N THR A 50 -2.14 -6.66 20.68
CA THR A 50 -2.95 -6.40 21.87
C THR A 50 -3.77 -7.62 22.25
N GLU A 51 -3.97 -7.84 23.54
CA GLU A 51 -4.83 -8.90 24.07
C GLU A 51 -6.32 -8.50 24.07
N TYR A 52 -6.61 -7.20 24.02
CA TYR A 52 -7.97 -6.66 24.00
C TYR A 52 -8.46 -6.39 22.57
N GLN A 53 -9.79 -6.32 22.45
CA GLN A 53 -10.47 -5.95 21.22
C GLN A 53 -10.78 -4.43 21.18
N PRO A 54 -10.70 -3.79 19.99
CA PRO A 54 -10.26 -4.35 18.72
C PRO A 54 -8.75 -4.69 18.72
N THR A 55 -8.37 -5.82 18.12
CA THR A 55 -6.96 -6.23 18.03
C THR A 55 -6.13 -5.22 17.24
N GLU A 56 -4.98 -4.84 17.81
CA GLU A 56 -3.98 -4.00 17.15
C GLU A 56 -2.62 -4.70 17.10
N LEU A 57 -1.90 -4.50 16.00
CA LEU A 57 -0.48 -4.81 15.89
C LEU A 57 0.31 -3.55 16.25
N ILE A 58 1.26 -3.70 17.16
CA ILE A 58 2.08 -2.62 17.69
C ILE A 58 3.51 -2.83 17.24
N ILE A 59 4.09 -1.81 16.60
CA ILE A 59 5.52 -1.73 16.28
C ILE A 59 6.14 -0.67 17.19
N PRO A 60 6.97 -1.04 18.19
CA PRO A 60 7.68 -0.07 19.02
C PRO A 60 8.65 0.77 18.18
N LEU A 61 8.80 2.06 18.47
CA LEU A 61 9.78 2.93 17.82
C LEU A 61 10.97 3.29 18.73
N GLY A 62 10.86 3.07 20.04
CA GLY A 62 11.78 3.59 21.04
C GLY A 62 11.17 4.79 21.79
N GLU A 63 11.83 5.28 22.84
CA GLU A 63 11.46 6.54 23.54
C GLU A 63 9.97 6.67 23.94
N GLN A 64 9.34 5.59 24.39
CA GLN A 64 7.90 5.55 24.74
C GLN A 64 6.96 5.87 23.55
N GLN A 65 7.42 5.65 22.32
CA GLN A 65 6.65 5.78 21.10
C GLN A 65 6.41 4.42 20.43
N ALA A 66 5.24 4.27 19.81
CA ALA A 66 4.90 3.10 19.02
C ALA A 66 3.89 3.42 17.92
N LEU A 67 3.96 2.67 16.82
CA LEU A 67 2.94 2.65 15.79
C LEU A 67 1.91 1.57 16.11
N HIS A 68 0.63 1.95 16.11
CA HIS A 68 -0.51 1.07 16.32
C HIS A 68 -1.29 0.92 15.02
N PHE A 69 -1.46 -0.33 14.60
CA PHE A 69 -2.21 -0.71 13.40
C PHE A 69 -3.41 -1.56 13.83
N ARG A 70 -4.62 -1.07 13.55
CA ARG A 70 -5.83 -1.89 13.76
C ARG A 70 -5.80 -3.06 12.78
N VAL A 71 -6.07 -4.27 13.28
CA VAL A 71 -5.98 -5.50 12.48
C VAL A 71 -7.38 -5.93 12.06
N ALA A 72 -7.71 -5.77 10.77
CA ALA A 72 -8.94 -6.29 10.18
C ALA A 72 -8.86 -7.80 9.90
N TYR A 73 -7.67 -8.33 9.65
CA TYR A 73 -7.41 -9.76 9.53
C TYR A 73 -5.98 -10.08 9.93
N PHE A 74 -5.83 -10.97 10.92
CA PHE A 74 -4.54 -11.51 11.30
C PHE A 74 -4.31 -12.85 10.58
N SER A 75 -3.14 -13.01 9.96
CA SER A 75 -2.81 -14.21 9.19
C SER A 75 -1.62 -14.94 9.82
N PRO A 76 -1.69 -16.28 9.99
CA PRO A 76 -0.55 -17.07 10.43
C PRO A 76 0.57 -17.15 9.38
N THR A 77 0.29 -16.79 8.12
CA THR A 77 1.28 -16.73 7.02
C THR A 77 1.63 -15.29 6.63
N GLN A 78 1.35 -14.34 7.52
CA GLN A 78 1.72 -12.93 7.43
C GLN A 78 1.01 -12.14 6.32
N HIS A 79 -0.03 -12.71 5.69
CA HIS A 79 -0.95 -11.97 4.82
C HIS A 79 -1.94 -11.15 5.66
N HIS A 80 -1.45 -10.25 6.51
CA HIS A 80 -2.30 -9.44 7.37
C HIS A 80 -3.11 -8.44 6.53
N ARG A 81 -4.18 -7.91 7.14
CA ARG A 81 -4.93 -6.76 6.65
C ARG A 81 -5.09 -5.75 7.77
N PHE A 82 -4.53 -4.56 7.60
CA PHE A 82 -4.66 -3.45 8.53
C PHE A 82 -5.76 -2.49 8.10
N GLU A 83 -6.33 -1.78 9.07
CA GLU A 83 -7.20 -0.62 8.81
C GLU A 83 -6.38 0.66 8.97
N PHE A 84 -6.41 1.52 7.95
CA PHE A 84 -5.73 2.81 7.97
C PHE A 84 -6.70 3.96 8.31
N PRO A 85 -6.20 5.09 8.87
CA PRO A 85 -4.78 5.39 9.15
C PRO A 85 -4.22 4.66 10.37
N ALA A 86 -2.90 4.50 10.39
CA ALA A 86 -2.17 4.05 11.58
C ALA A 86 -2.17 5.16 12.65
N ARG A 87 -1.92 4.80 13.90
CA ARG A 87 -1.77 5.78 15.00
C ARG A 87 -0.36 5.76 15.55
N LEU A 88 0.24 6.94 15.67
CA LEU A 88 1.45 7.14 16.48
C LEU A 88 1.01 7.41 17.91
N VAL A 89 1.47 6.57 18.83
CA VAL A 89 1.22 6.70 20.27
C VAL A 89 2.51 7.19 20.93
N THR A 90 2.40 8.22 21.76
CA THR A 90 3.49 8.83 22.53
C THR A 90 3.07 9.01 23.99
N ALA A 91 3.98 9.50 24.84
CA ALA A 91 3.67 9.85 26.23
C ALA A 91 2.59 10.95 26.37
N SER A 92 2.45 11.83 25.36
CA SER A 92 1.51 12.96 25.39
C SER A 92 0.15 12.66 24.75
N GLY A 93 -0.03 11.48 24.15
CA GLY A 93 -1.28 11.05 23.54
C GLY A 93 -1.08 10.25 22.25
N SER A 94 -2.10 10.22 21.39
CA SER A 94 -2.03 9.53 20.11
C SER A 94 -2.67 10.34 18.99
N HIS A 95 -2.09 10.29 17.80
CA HIS A 95 -2.64 10.92 16.60
C HIS A 95 -2.48 10.01 15.38
N SER A 96 -3.27 10.26 14.33
CA SER A 96 -3.19 9.49 13.09
C SER A 96 -1.97 9.90 12.27
N VAL A 97 -1.33 8.94 11.62
CA VAL A 97 -0.19 9.16 10.72
C VAL A 97 -0.46 8.52 9.36
N ASP A 98 0.04 9.17 8.30
CA ASP A 98 -0.06 8.66 6.94
C ASP A 98 1.07 7.67 6.62
N PHE A 99 1.02 7.07 5.43
CA PHE A 99 2.00 6.06 5.01
C PHE A 99 3.43 6.63 4.88
N ALA A 100 3.55 7.88 4.42
CA ALA A 100 4.84 8.55 4.30
C ALA A 100 5.50 8.72 5.68
N THR A 101 4.76 9.21 6.67
CA THR A 101 5.25 9.41 8.02
C THR A 101 5.58 8.09 8.70
N LEU A 102 4.68 7.10 8.65
CA LEU A 102 4.90 5.82 9.34
C LEU A 102 6.07 5.03 8.73
N SER A 103 6.24 5.08 7.40
CA SER A 103 7.33 4.34 6.74
C SER A 103 8.68 4.98 7.04
N ARG A 104 8.75 6.32 7.08
CA ARG A 104 9.94 7.06 7.54
C ARG A 104 10.32 6.69 8.97
N LEU A 105 9.38 6.72 9.91
CA LEU A 105 9.64 6.36 11.31
C LEU A 105 10.20 4.92 11.46
N ILE A 106 9.70 3.98 10.66
CA ILE A 106 10.20 2.60 10.64
C ILE A 106 11.63 2.54 10.06
N VAL A 107 11.90 3.27 8.99
CA VAL A 107 13.24 3.33 8.38
C VAL A 107 14.24 3.94 9.35
N ASP A 108 13.89 5.04 10.02
CA ASP A 108 14.75 5.70 11.01
C ASP A 108 15.04 4.76 12.19
N LYS A 109 14.02 4.06 12.70
CA LYS A 109 14.19 3.00 13.71
C LYS A 109 15.22 1.95 13.24
N LEU A 110 15.04 1.40 12.04
CA LEU A 110 15.94 0.37 11.50
C LEU A 110 17.35 0.90 11.26
N GLN A 111 17.48 2.17 10.83
CA GLN A 111 18.77 2.83 10.67
C GLN A 111 19.55 2.84 11.98
N HIS A 112 18.90 3.22 13.08
CA HIS A 112 19.51 3.23 14.41
C HIS A 112 19.80 1.81 14.92
N GLN A 113 18.86 0.88 14.78
CA GLN A 113 19.01 -0.50 15.28
C GLN A 113 20.12 -1.28 14.57
N LEU A 114 20.30 -1.05 13.27
CA LEU A 114 21.23 -1.81 12.43
C LEU A 114 22.46 -1.00 12.01
N LEU A 115 22.61 0.23 12.51
CA LEU A 115 23.71 1.16 12.19
C LEU A 115 23.90 1.35 10.68
N LEU A 116 22.79 1.55 9.96
CA LEU A 116 22.80 1.63 8.49
C LEU A 116 23.28 3.00 7.98
N PRO A 117 23.92 3.05 6.80
CA PRO A 117 24.23 4.33 6.14
C PRO A 117 22.98 5.11 5.80
N ALA A 118 22.95 6.40 6.15
CA ALA A 118 21.81 7.29 5.90
C ALA A 118 21.42 7.35 4.41
N THR A 119 22.40 7.30 3.51
CA THR A 119 22.17 7.32 2.05
C THR A 119 21.40 6.08 1.57
N SER A 120 21.69 4.91 2.12
CA SER A 120 20.98 3.67 1.81
C SER A 120 19.54 3.70 2.33
N CYS A 121 19.34 4.23 3.55
CA CYS A 121 18.02 4.40 4.14
C CYS A 121 17.15 5.39 3.34
N GLU A 122 17.72 6.51 2.89
CA GLU A 122 17.01 7.47 2.06
C GLU A 122 16.61 6.87 0.71
N THR A 123 17.55 6.20 0.04
CA THR A 123 17.30 5.53 -1.26
C THR A 123 16.21 4.46 -1.12
N PHE A 124 16.25 3.69 -0.03
CA PHE A 124 15.24 2.68 0.26
C PHE A 124 13.87 3.32 0.46
N HIS A 125 13.77 4.35 1.31
CA HIS A 125 12.52 5.04 1.58
C HIS A 125 11.94 5.69 0.30
N GLN A 126 12.79 6.31 -0.51
CA GLN A 126 12.38 6.88 -1.79
C GLN A 126 11.70 5.82 -2.68
N ARG A 127 12.32 4.65 -2.85
CA ARG A 127 11.76 3.54 -3.65
C ARG A 127 10.44 3.01 -3.08
N VAL A 128 10.30 2.97 -1.76
CA VAL A 128 9.03 2.61 -1.10
C VAL A 128 7.93 3.60 -1.46
N MET A 129 8.22 4.90 -1.39
CA MET A 129 7.24 5.95 -1.72
C MET A 129 6.90 5.98 -3.21
N GLU A 130 7.88 5.80 -4.09
CA GLU A 130 7.65 5.67 -5.53
C GLU A 130 6.76 4.47 -5.83
N SER A 131 7.06 3.30 -5.27
CA SER A 131 6.25 2.10 -5.44
C SER A 131 4.81 2.30 -4.96
N HIS A 132 4.62 2.99 -3.83
CA HIS A 132 3.30 3.33 -3.30
C HIS A 132 2.52 4.22 -4.27
N ALA A 133 3.14 5.30 -4.75
CA ALA A 133 2.54 6.23 -5.71
C ALA A 133 2.20 5.53 -7.04
N HIS A 134 3.10 4.71 -7.59
CA HIS A 134 2.84 3.96 -8.82
C HIS A 134 1.71 2.96 -8.67
N THR A 135 1.57 2.33 -7.50
CA THR A 135 0.45 1.42 -7.22
C THR A 135 -0.87 2.18 -7.20
N GLN A 136 -0.92 3.35 -6.55
CA GLN A 136 -2.12 4.18 -6.53
C GLN A 136 -2.50 4.65 -7.94
N GLN A 137 -1.54 5.14 -8.72
CA GLN A 137 -1.77 5.51 -10.13
C GLN A 137 -2.32 4.34 -10.96
N ALA A 138 -1.80 3.13 -10.77
CA ALA A 138 -2.29 1.95 -11.47
C ALA A 138 -3.72 1.57 -11.04
N ILE A 139 -4.06 1.72 -9.76
CA ILE A 139 -5.42 1.50 -9.24
C ILE A 139 -6.38 2.52 -9.85
N ASP A 140 -6.01 3.80 -9.83
CA ASP A 140 -6.84 4.88 -10.36
C ASP A 140 -7.06 4.76 -11.87
N ALA A 141 -6.06 4.27 -12.61
CA ALA A 141 -6.16 4.08 -14.06
C ALA A 141 -6.97 2.83 -14.47
N ARG A 142 -7.13 1.83 -13.58
CA ARG A 142 -7.68 0.51 -13.93
C ARG A 142 -9.12 0.32 -13.44
N HIS A 143 -10.02 1.16 -13.94
CA HIS A 143 -11.46 1.07 -13.63
C HIS A 143 -12.09 -0.27 -14.06
N ASP A 144 -11.53 -0.94 -15.07
CA ASP A 144 -11.95 -2.26 -15.54
C ASP A 144 -11.60 -3.40 -14.57
N TRP A 145 -10.72 -3.16 -13.60
CA TRP A 145 -10.17 -4.21 -12.73
C TRP A 145 -11.25 -4.90 -11.88
N ALA A 146 -12.32 -4.18 -11.52
CA ALA A 146 -13.42 -4.77 -10.78
C ALA A 146 -14.18 -5.82 -11.61
N ALA A 147 -14.43 -5.51 -12.90
CA ALA A 147 -15.17 -6.37 -13.84
C ALA A 147 -14.41 -7.65 -14.21
N LEU A 148 -13.09 -7.71 -13.99
CA LEU A 148 -12.30 -8.94 -14.16
C LEU A 148 -12.80 -10.10 -13.30
N ARG A 149 -13.60 -9.85 -12.25
CA ARG A 149 -14.21 -10.88 -11.41
C ARG A 149 -15.41 -11.58 -12.06
N GLU A 150 -15.97 -11.02 -13.12
CA GLU A 150 -17.24 -11.48 -13.70
C GLU A 150 -17.09 -12.70 -14.61
N LYS A 151 -15.87 -13.04 -15.02
CA LYS A 151 -15.57 -14.14 -15.94
C LYS A 151 -14.19 -14.74 -15.66
N ALA A 152 -13.96 -15.93 -16.23
CA ALA A 152 -12.61 -16.49 -16.30
C ALA A 152 -11.71 -15.59 -17.18
N LEU A 153 -10.48 -15.36 -16.72
CA LEU A 153 -9.50 -14.52 -17.42
C LEU A 153 -8.75 -15.32 -18.49
N ASN A 154 -8.45 -14.68 -19.61
CA ASN A 154 -7.43 -15.18 -20.52
C ASN A 154 -6.01 -14.85 -20.00
N PHE A 155 -4.99 -15.39 -20.67
CA PHE A 155 -3.59 -15.20 -20.29
C PHE A 155 -3.19 -13.72 -20.18
N GLY A 156 -3.46 -12.91 -21.21
CA GLY A 156 -3.09 -11.50 -21.22
C GLY A 156 -3.84 -10.67 -20.16
N GLU A 157 -5.10 -11.00 -19.89
CA GLU A 157 -5.87 -10.41 -18.79
C GLU A 157 -5.24 -10.74 -17.43
N ALA A 158 -4.85 -11.99 -17.20
CA ALA A 158 -4.24 -12.44 -15.95
C ALA A 158 -2.87 -11.78 -15.72
N GLU A 159 -1.99 -11.77 -16.72
CA GLU A 159 -0.66 -11.16 -16.63
C GLU A 159 -0.71 -9.67 -16.29
N GLN A 160 -1.73 -8.97 -16.77
CA GLN A 160 -1.92 -7.53 -16.54
C GLN A 160 -2.85 -7.21 -15.36
N ALA A 161 -3.38 -8.22 -14.65
CA ALA A 161 -4.25 -8.00 -13.50
C ALA A 161 -3.47 -7.69 -12.20
N LEU A 162 -2.16 -7.95 -12.16
CA LEU A 162 -1.35 -7.78 -10.94
C LEU A 162 -0.94 -6.31 -10.69
N LEU A 163 -1.85 -5.54 -10.10
CA LEU A 163 -1.63 -4.12 -9.77
C LEU A 163 -0.73 -3.90 -8.55
N VAL A 164 -0.77 -4.79 -7.56
CA VAL A 164 -0.05 -4.62 -6.29
C VAL A 164 1.40 -5.09 -6.37
N GLY A 165 1.70 -6.05 -7.26
CA GLY A 165 3.01 -6.68 -7.35
C GLY A 165 3.24 -7.71 -6.24
N HIS A 166 4.48 -7.90 -5.81
CA HIS A 166 4.85 -8.90 -4.81
C HIS A 166 4.33 -8.52 -3.41
N ALA A 167 3.52 -9.38 -2.80
CA ALA A 167 2.82 -9.09 -1.53
C ALA A 167 3.72 -8.96 -0.28
N PHE A 168 4.98 -9.40 -0.37
CA PHE A 168 6.01 -9.31 0.68
C PHE A 168 7.27 -8.67 0.13
N HIS A 169 7.12 -7.53 -0.53
CA HIS A 169 8.25 -6.70 -0.92
C HIS A 169 7.92 -5.27 -0.50
N PRO A 170 8.88 -4.50 0.03
CA PRO A 170 8.61 -3.13 0.51
C PRO A 170 8.35 -2.13 -0.62
N ALA A 171 8.85 -2.39 -1.83
CA ALA A 171 8.70 -1.51 -2.99
C ALA A 171 8.39 -2.30 -4.29
N PRO A 172 7.28 -3.07 -4.35
CA PRO A 172 7.02 -4.03 -5.43
C PRO A 172 6.79 -3.39 -6.82
N LYS A 173 6.56 -2.08 -6.86
CA LYS A 173 6.35 -1.26 -8.07
C LYS A 173 7.38 -0.15 -8.19
N SER A 174 8.56 -0.30 -7.59
CA SER A 174 9.72 0.50 -7.94
C SER A 174 10.22 0.06 -9.32
N HIS A 175 10.44 1.01 -10.23
CA HIS A 175 10.79 0.73 -11.63
C HIS A 175 11.84 1.71 -12.17
N GLU A 176 12.77 2.16 -11.34
CA GLU A 176 13.96 2.88 -11.84
C GLU A 176 14.64 2.10 -12.99
N PRO A 177 15.13 2.79 -14.04
CA PRO A 177 15.20 4.25 -14.22
C PRO A 177 14.02 4.86 -15.02
N PHE A 178 12.85 4.22 -15.08
CA PHE A 178 11.74 4.71 -15.92
C PHE A 178 11.13 6.01 -15.38
N ASN A 179 11.09 7.06 -16.22
CA ASN A 179 10.43 8.34 -15.94
C ASN A 179 9.07 8.41 -16.66
N PRO A 180 7.97 8.80 -15.98
CA PRO A 180 6.66 8.99 -16.62
C PRO A 180 6.65 9.96 -17.82
N ALA A 181 7.61 10.90 -17.91
CA ALA A 181 7.69 11.85 -19.03
C ALA A 181 8.21 11.25 -20.36
N GLY A 182 8.71 10.01 -20.36
CA GLY A 182 9.43 9.42 -21.51
C GLY A 182 8.59 8.84 -22.65
N GLY A 183 7.26 8.91 -22.59
CA GLY A 183 6.36 8.51 -23.71
C GLY A 183 6.44 7.04 -24.18
N ARG A 184 7.30 6.21 -23.60
CA ARG A 184 7.35 4.75 -23.81
C ARG A 184 6.79 4.05 -22.59
N THR A 185 5.59 3.54 -22.79
CA THR A 185 4.70 2.92 -21.82
C THR A 185 5.30 1.66 -21.17
N LEU A 186 4.85 1.09 -20.05
CA LEU A 186 4.51 1.47 -18.67
C LEU A 186 4.66 0.13 -17.91
N PRO A 187 4.92 0.09 -16.58
CA PRO A 187 4.90 -1.16 -15.82
C PRO A 187 3.60 -1.96 -16.07
N ALA A 188 3.67 -3.30 -16.03
CA ALA A 188 2.66 -4.26 -16.51
C ALA A 188 1.19 -4.04 -16.08
N GLY A 189 0.92 -3.17 -15.08
CA GLY A 189 -0.42 -2.82 -14.62
C GLY A 189 -1.21 -1.87 -15.53
N LEU A 190 -0.57 -1.18 -16.49
CA LEU A 190 -1.19 -0.12 -17.30
C LEU A 190 -1.61 -0.53 -18.72
N ARG A 191 -1.61 -1.84 -19.02
CA ARG A 191 -2.26 -2.40 -20.23
C ARG A 191 -1.77 -1.78 -21.55
N ALA A 192 -0.45 -1.76 -21.75
CA ALA A 192 0.16 -1.12 -22.91
C ALA A 192 0.75 -2.11 -23.91
N PRO A 193 0.04 -2.48 -24.99
CA PRO A 193 0.67 -3.17 -26.10
C PRO A 193 1.58 -2.18 -26.84
N LEU A 194 2.90 -2.45 -26.84
CA LEU A 194 3.86 -1.73 -27.66
C LEU A 194 4.32 -2.65 -28.80
N PRO A 195 4.26 -2.20 -30.06
CA PRO A 195 4.91 -2.93 -31.15
C PRO A 195 6.42 -2.98 -30.91
N ALA A 196 7.05 -4.09 -31.30
CA ALA A 196 8.50 -4.21 -31.21
C ALA A 196 9.17 -3.13 -32.08
N ALA A 197 10.12 -2.40 -31.50
CA ALA A 197 10.98 -1.52 -32.28
C ALA A 197 11.97 -2.39 -33.07
N VAL A 198 11.88 -2.33 -34.40
CA VAL A 198 12.83 -3.00 -35.31
C VAL A 198 13.82 -1.96 -35.81
N VAL A 199 15.11 -2.20 -35.59
CA VAL A 199 16.20 -1.35 -36.11
C VAL A 199 17.01 -2.17 -37.10
N CYS A 200 17.09 -1.72 -38.36
CA CYS A 200 18.02 -2.24 -39.35
C CYS A 200 19.30 -1.39 -39.30
N GLY A 201 20.42 -1.98 -38.84
CA GLY A 201 21.74 -1.34 -38.92
C GLY A 201 22.47 -1.77 -40.18
N GLU A 202 22.89 -0.82 -41.01
CA GLU A 202 23.87 -1.10 -42.07
C GLU A 202 25.25 -1.27 -41.45
N GLN A 203 25.81 -2.48 -41.54
CA GLN A 203 27.23 -2.69 -41.24
C GLN A 203 28.04 -2.17 -42.43
N ASN A 204 28.58 -0.96 -42.32
CA ASN A 204 29.65 -0.53 -43.21
C ASN A 204 30.87 -1.40 -42.92
N ALA A 205 31.07 -2.41 -43.76
CA ALA A 205 32.31 -3.17 -43.82
C ALA A 205 33.38 -2.24 -44.40
N ASP A 206 34.08 -1.55 -43.50
CA ASP A 206 35.29 -0.81 -43.83
C ASP A 206 36.33 -1.84 -44.33
N ARG A 207 36.44 -1.96 -45.66
CA ARG A 207 37.50 -2.75 -46.29
C ARG A 207 38.79 -1.95 -46.15
N ARG A 208 39.75 -2.56 -45.47
CA ARG A 208 41.15 -2.12 -45.28
C ARG A 208 41.79 -1.48 -46.50
#